data_AF-A0A1F1L0G5-F1
#
_entry.id   AF-A0A1F1L0G5-F1
#
_cell.length_a   1.000
_cell.length_b   1.000
_cell.length_c   1.000
_cell.angle_alpha   90.00
_cell.angle_beta   90.00
_cell.angle_gamma   90.00
#
_symmetry.space_group_name_H-M   'P 1'
#
loop_
_entity.id
_entity.type
_entity.pdbx_description
1 polymer ?
#
loop_
_entity_poly.entity_id
_entity_poly.type
_entity_poly.pdbx_seq_one_letter_code
_entity_poly.pdbx_strand_id
1 'polypeptide(L)'
;MLEEFPVWLRVEHFVNILFVTLFIRSGIEILGTFPKLHRSVHTPLGGQWAQFSIKQKRKRKYFPVSGEYDDYSPVISLPGHGALGQGRYWHFISVMGWVLLMVIYWGLLLGTGQWRRYWPEDWGVFAQAWDDLIHYLAFQIPPAMDGYPFNAIQQLSYGFVVLILPLWMIITGAFQSPAINNHFPRISKLMGGRQVIRTLHFWGLIAYVVFIVIHVAMVVLHGYGHEVSKMVFGHSENPIAGGVIFTLGLFGIIAFHVWATKTSLERPKVIERLHNVVVRPLTRALRKLPSRQNSYSDAEITKAPHHRASGMPPSTEAYMSLVCNDYEDDYVLEIGGFVEKPMRLTMADIRKIADGYSQNTVHHCVQGFSSVGKWDGVPLYKLLDLVGPLDGASDVVVHSFQNMTRDDDNYNGSYYYESMPMEEARQPQSLIAIGYDGDEIPIKNGAPMRLRLETSTGFRSAKWLDRIEVVNRFDIIGNGMGGFFEDTDSYDRLQML
;
A
#
# COMPACT_ATOMS: atom_id res chain seq x y z
N MET A 1 27.52 6.34 -32.39
CA MET A 1 26.08 6.73 -32.41
C MET A 1 25.38 6.61 -31.04
N LEU A 2 26.06 6.15 -29.97
CA LEU A 2 25.53 6.11 -28.59
C LEU A 2 26.14 7.18 -27.66
N GLU A 3 26.98 8.06 -28.18
CA GLU A 3 27.70 9.07 -27.38
C GLU A 3 26.82 10.29 -27.02
N GLU A 4 25.81 10.63 -27.84
CA GLU A 4 24.95 11.80 -27.62
C GLU A 4 23.64 11.46 -26.92
N PHE A 5 23.24 12.22 -25.90
CA PHE A 5 21.97 12.01 -25.20
C PHE A 5 20.78 12.64 -25.94
N PRO A 6 19.81 11.84 -26.44
CA PRO A 6 18.63 12.37 -27.09
C PRO A 6 17.82 13.29 -26.16
N VAL A 7 17.12 14.27 -26.73
CA VAL A 7 16.32 15.25 -25.97
C VAL A 7 15.32 14.55 -25.04
N TRP A 8 14.62 13.52 -25.52
CA TRP A 8 13.63 12.80 -24.73
C TRP A 8 14.25 12.15 -23.48
N LEU A 9 15.45 11.57 -23.60
CA LEU A 9 16.15 10.96 -22.47
C LEU A 9 16.54 12.00 -21.42
N ARG A 10 16.98 13.19 -21.86
CA ARG A 10 17.31 14.31 -20.98
C ARG A 10 16.10 14.84 -20.23
N VAL A 11 14.98 15.04 -20.93
CA VAL A 11 13.71 15.47 -20.32
C VAL A 11 13.24 14.44 -19.30
N GLU A 12 13.22 13.16 -19.68
CA GLU A 12 12.77 12.09 -18.80
C GLU A 12 13.66 11.91 -17.58
N HIS A 13 14.97 12.11 -17.69
CA HIS A 13 15.87 12.12 -16.54
C HIS A 13 15.42 13.16 -15.49
N PHE A 14 15.16 14.40 -15.90
CA PHE A 14 14.69 15.45 -14.99
C PHE A 14 13.33 15.12 -14.36
N VAL A 15 12.38 14.64 -15.16
CA VAL A 15 11.04 14.30 -14.66
C VAL A 15 11.11 13.10 -13.71
N ASN A 16 12.00 12.13 -13.96
CA ASN A 16 12.19 10.99 -13.07
C ASN A 16 12.75 11.39 -11.69
N ILE A 17 13.60 12.41 -11.60
CA ILE A 17 14.07 12.92 -10.29
C ILE A 17 12.87 13.30 -9.41
N LEU A 18 11.87 13.98 -9.99
CA LEU A 18 10.67 14.37 -9.26
C LEU A 18 9.90 13.14 -8.75
N PHE A 19 9.59 12.18 -9.61
CA PHE A 19 8.79 11.02 -9.20
C PHE A 19 9.52 10.11 -8.20
N VAL A 20 10.81 9.86 -8.43
CA VAL A 20 11.64 9.02 -7.55
C VAL A 20 11.71 9.63 -6.15
N THR A 21 11.95 10.94 -6.05
CA THR A 21 11.98 11.61 -4.75
C THR A 21 10.60 11.64 -4.05
N LEU A 22 9.50 11.76 -4.80
CA LEU A 22 8.14 11.71 -4.25
C LEU A 22 7.77 10.33 -3.71
N PHE A 23 8.01 9.25 -4.47
CA PHE A 23 7.69 7.91 -3.99
C PHE A 23 8.62 7.44 -2.86
N ILE A 24 9.87 7.93 -2.81
CA ILE A 24 10.78 7.68 -1.68
C ILE A 24 10.22 8.34 -0.41
N ARG A 25 9.93 9.65 -0.43
CA ARG A 25 9.43 10.36 0.76
C ARG A 25 8.08 9.82 1.24
N SER A 26 7.16 9.52 0.32
CA SER A 26 5.87 8.90 0.67
C SER A 26 6.01 7.43 1.09
N GLY A 27 6.98 6.70 0.55
CA GLY A 27 7.32 5.34 1.01
C GLY A 27 7.86 5.32 2.44
N ILE A 28 8.66 6.31 2.83
CA ILE A 28 9.12 6.51 4.21
C ILE A 28 7.94 6.78 5.15
N GLU A 29 6.96 7.60 4.73
CA GLU A 29 5.72 7.84 5.48
C GLU A 29 4.96 6.52 5.73
N ILE A 30 4.78 5.71 4.67
CA ILE A 30 4.13 4.40 4.77
C ILE A 30 4.92 3.48 5.71
N LEU A 31 6.25 3.46 5.62
CA LEU A 31 7.11 2.67 6.51
C LEU A 31 6.94 3.09 7.97
N GLY A 32 6.87 4.40 8.26
CA GLY A 32 6.71 4.95 9.61
C GLY A 32 5.44 4.53 10.33
N THR A 33 4.40 4.16 9.59
CA THR A 33 3.11 3.73 10.17
C THR A 33 3.12 2.28 10.65
N PHE A 34 4.08 1.49 10.18
CA PHE A 34 4.40 0.18 10.76
C PHE A 34 5.89 -0.12 10.57
N PRO A 35 6.75 0.48 11.40
CA PRO A 35 8.19 0.58 11.20
C PRO A 35 8.90 -0.72 11.58
N LYS A 36 8.38 -1.86 11.11
CA LYS A 36 8.82 -3.22 11.42
C LYS A 36 8.82 -4.06 10.15
N LEU A 37 9.90 -4.79 9.91
CA LEU A 37 10.06 -5.68 8.77
C LEU A 37 10.23 -7.14 9.23
N HIS A 38 9.66 -8.07 8.46
CA HIS A 38 9.47 -9.46 8.89
C HIS A 38 10.03 -10.42 7.84
N ARG A 39 10.35 -11.65 8.27
CA ARG A 39 10.87 -12.72 7.41
C ARG A 39 9.84 -13.81 7.10
N SER A 40 8.65 -13.72 7.69
CA SER A 40 7.55 -14.67 7.51
C SER A 40 6.23 -14.03 7.90
N VAL A 41 5.13 -14.40 7.25
CA VAL A 41 3.76 -13.97 7.64
C VAL A 41 3.40 -14.42 9.06
N HIS A 42 4.02 -15.50 9.56
CA HIS A 42 3.79 -16.03 10.91
C HIS A 42 4.78 -15.47 11.95
N THR A 43 5.51 -14.41 11.62
CA THR A 43 6.45 -13.81 12.57
C THR A 43 5.68 -13.33 13.81
N PRO A 44 5.98 -13.86 15.02
CA PRO A 44 5.26 -13.47 16.22
C PRO A 44 5.53 -11.99 16.55
N LEU A 45 4.67 -11.38 17.37
CA LEU A 45 4.88 -10.02 17.85
C LEU A 45 6.24 -9.92 18.56
N GLY A 46 7.11 -9.03 18.09
CA GLY A 46 8.48 -8.89 18.60
C GLY A 46 9.53 -9.67 17.81
N GLY A 47 9.13 -10.56 16.89
CA GLY A 47 10.04 -11.35 16.05
C GLY A 47 10.50 -10.66 14.76
N GLN A 48 10.18 -9.37 14.57
CA GLN A 48 10.64 -8.59 13.41
C GLN A 48 12.18 -8.57 13.32
N TRP A 49 12.72 -8.63 12.11
CA TRP A 49 14.18 -8.61 11.92
C TRP A 49 14.74 -7.17 11.91
N ALA A 50 13.90 -6.19 11.58
CA ALA A 50 14.22 -4.77 11.71
C ALA A 50 13.03 -4.04 12.34
N GLN A 51 13.35 -3.08 13.20
CA GLN A 51 12.42 -2.13 13.78
C GLN A 51 13.05 -0.74 13.76
N PHE A 52 12.34 0.24 13.19
CA PHE A 52 12.79 1.62 13.05
C PHE A 52 12.09 2.59 14.03
N SER A 53 11.24 2.06 14.93
CA SER A 53 10.58 2.85 15.99
C SER A 53 11.28 2.75 17.33
N ILE A 54 11.33 3.90 18.02
CA ILE A 54 11.71 4.03 19.42
C ILE A 54 10.53 3.93 20.39
N LYS A 55 9.28 3.84 19.91
CA LYS A 55 8.09 3.76 20.79
C LYS A 55 8.06 2.42 21.54
N GLN A 56 7.91 2.50 22.86
CA GLN A 56 7.77 1.33 23.71
C GLN A 56 6.43 0.61 23.50
N LYS A 57 6.40 -0.69 23.78
CA LYS A 57 5.19 -1.51 23.76
C LYS A 57 4.17 -0.98 24.79
N ARG A 58 2.99 -0.54 24.33
CA ARG A 58 1.91 -0.09 25.23
C ARG A 58 1.40 -1.27 26.08
N LYS A 59 1.04 -0.98 27.34
CA LYS A 59 0.64 -1.97 28.38
C LYS A 59 -0.84 -2.38 28.36
N ARG A 60 -1.67 -1.82 27.47
CA ARG A 60 -3.13 -2.12 27.44
C ARG A 60 -3.40 -3.49 26.79
N LYS A 61 -4.45 -4.18 27.26
CA LYS A 61 -4.91 -5.47 26.72
C LYS A 61 -5.34 -5.38 25.25
N TYR A 62 -6.01 -4.27 24.90
CA TYR A 62 -6.39 -3.90 23.52
C TYR A 62 -5.68 -2.60 23.15
N PHE A 63 -5.32 -2.45 21.88
CA PHE A 63 -4.72 -1.22 21.36
C PHE A 63 -4.89 -1.13 19.83
N PRO A 64 -5.11 0.07 19.30
CA PRO A 64 -5.02 0.32 17.86
C PRO A 64 -3.57 0.31 17.41
N VAL A 65 -3.35 -0.12 16.17
CA VAL A 65 -2.01 -0.13 15.57
C VAL A 65 -1.54 1.29 15.21
N SER A 66 -2.43 2.30 15.18
CA SER A 66 -2.00 3.71 15.13
C SER A 66 -1.14 4.12 16.33
N GLY A 67 -1.28 3.41 17.46
CA GLY A 67 -0.36 3.56 18.59
C GLY A 67 1.09 3.20 18.27
N GLU A 68 1.37 2.55 17.14
CA GLU A 68 2.71 2.16 16.67
C GLU A 68 3.29 3.10 15.60
N TYR A 69 2.60 4.20 15.26
CA TYR A 69 3.09 5.16 14.26
C TYR A 69 4.32 5.89 14.77
N ASP A 70 5.33 6.06 13.92
CA ASP A 70 6.35 7.08 14.13
C ASP A 70 5.97 8.36 13.40
N ASP A 71 6.12 9.48 14.10
CA ASP A 71 5.94 10.82 13.56
C ASP A 71 7.25 11.25 12.90
N TYR A 72 7.39 10.92 11.61
CA TYR A 72 8.53 11.40 10.83
C TYR A 72 8.34 12.85 10.42
N SER A 73 9.46 13.58 10.42
CA SER A 73 9.49 14.99 10.00
C SER A 73 9.07 15.12 8.53
N PRO A 74 8.27 16.14 8.20
CA PRO A 74 7.98 16.51 6.81
C PRO A 74 9.22 16.76 5.95
N VAL A 75 10.41 16.93 6.52
CA VAL A 75 11.66 17.03 5.74
C VAL A 75 12.01 15.71 5.05
N ILE A 76 11.80 14.58 5.73
CA ILE A 76 12.22 13.24 5.26
C ILE A 76 11.06 12.41 4.72
N SER A 77 9.82 12.69 5.14
CA SER A 77 8.63 11.98 4.69
C SER A 77 7.60 12.93 4.09
N LEU A 78 6.66 12.38 3.32
CA LEU A 78 5.60 13.14 2.64
C LEU A 78 4.23 12.56 3.03
N PRO A 79 3.38 13.31 3.74
CA PRO A 79 3.59 14.68 4.22
C PRO A 79 4.27 14.81 5.59
N GLY A 80 4.56 13.71 6.29
CA GLY A 80 4.97 13.73 7.70
C GLY A 80 3.79 13.56 8.64
N HIS A 81 4.08 13.54 9.95
CA HIS A 81 3.07 13.51 11.02
C HIS A 81 2.22 12.23 11.10
N GLY A 82 2.71 11.13 10.53
CA GLY A 82 2.01 9.84 10.55
C GLY A 82 0.72 9.86 9.71
N ALA A 83 0.60 10.79 8.77
CA ALA A 83 -0.57 10.97 7.91
C ALA A 83 -0.60 9.92 6.79
N LEU A 84 -0.83 8.65 7.17
CA LEU A 84 -0.76 7.49 6.29
C LEU A 84 -1.64 7.62 5.04
N GLY A 85 -2.87 8.11 5.17
CA GLY A 85 -3.79 8.27 4.04
C GLY A 85 -3.21 9.17 2.95
N GLN A 86 -2.71 10.36 3.34
CA GLN A 86 -2.05 11.30 2.45
C GLN A 86 -0.73 10.76 1.88
N GLY A 87 0.07 10.07 2.69
CA GLY A 87 1.30 9.41 2.23
C GLY A 87 1.01 8.37 1.13
N ARG A 88 -0.03 7.54 1.32
CA ARG A 88 -0.47 6.56 0.32
C ARG A 88 -0.95 7.23 -0.97
N TYR A 89 -1.71 8.34 -0.88
CA TYR A 89 -2.11 9.08 -2.08
C TYR A 89 -0.90 9.52 -2.91
N TRP A 90 0.08 10.17 -2.28
CA TRP A 90 1.29 10.60 -2.99
C TRP A 90 2.10 9.44 -3.54
N HIS A 91 2.20 8.34 -2.79
CA HIS A 91 2.91 7.16 -3.25
C HIS A 91 2.30 6.62 -4.54
N PHE A 92 0.99 6.40 -4.56
CA PHE A 92 0.34 5.83 -5.75
C PHE A 92 0.24 6.82 -6.91
N ILE A 93 -0.02 8.11 -6.67
CA ILE A 93 0.02 9.15 -7.72
C ILE A 93 1.40 9.14 -8.41
N SER A 94 2.47 9.12 -7.60
CA SER A 94 3.84 9.19 -8.11
C SER A 94 4.23 7.91 -8.85
N VAL A 95 3.82 6.74 -8.33
CA VAL A 95 4.05 5.46 -8.99
C VAL A 95 3.32 5.37 -10.33
N MET A 96 2.07 5.84 -10.44
CA MET A 96 1.36 5.84 -11.73
C MET A 96 2.06 6.71 -12.77
N GLY A 97 2.48 7.92 -12.37
CA GLY A 97 3.25 8.81 -13.24
C GLY A 97 4.58 8.21 -13.66
N TRP A 98 5.31 7.62 -12.72
CA TRP A 98 6.59 6.97 -12.97
C TRP A 98 6.46 5.72 -13.87
N VAL A 99 5.45 4.88 -13.67
CA VAL A 99 5.21 3.71 -14.54
C VAL A 99 4.86 4.16 -15.97
N LEU A 100 4.03 5.21 -16.12
CA LEU A 100 3.73 5.77 -17.44
C LEU A 100 5.00 6.24 -18.14
N LEU A 101 5.84 7.00 -17.44
CA LEU A 101 7.14 7.42 -17.97
C LEU A 101 8.03 6.23 -18.30
N MET A 102 8.12 5.23 -17.43
CA MET A 102 8.90 4.01 -17.68
C MET A 102 8.46 3.31 -18.98
N VAL A 103 7.16 3.20 -19.23
CA VAL A 103 6.63 2.58 -20.46
C VAL A 103 7.01 3.39 -21.69
N ILE A 104 6.90 4.73 -21.63
CA ILE A 104 7.33 5.63 -22.71
C ILE A 104 8.84 5.50 -22.92
N TYR A 105 9.62 5.57 -21.85
CA TYR A 105 11.07 5.44 -21.82
C TYR A 105 11.54 4.16 -22.50
N TRP A 106 10.98 3.01 -22.09
CA TRP A 106 11.34 1.71 -22.65
C TRP A 106 10.91 1.55 -24.10
N GLY A 107 9.74 2.07 -24.47
CA GLY A 107 9.31 2.14 -25.86
C GLY A 107 10.29 2.92 -26.73
N LEU A 108 10.75 4.08 -26.26
CA LEU A 108 11.74 4.92 -26.95
C LEU A 108 13.12 4.24 -26.98
N LEU A 109 13.55 3.60 -25.89
CA LEU A 109 14.81 2.84 -25.87
C LEU A 109 14.83 1.73 -26.91
N LEU A 110 13.75 0.95 -27.00
CA LEU A 110 13.61 -0.13 -27.98
C LEU A 110 13.55 0.45 -29.41
N GLY A 111 12.68 1.43 -29.64
CA GLY A 111 12.46 2.00 -30.97
C GLY A 111 13.65 2.76 -31.55
N THR A 112 14.49 3.36 -30.70
CA THR A 112 15.69 4.10 -31.14
C THR A 112 16.98 3.29 -31.05
N GLY A 113 16.92 2.06 -30.53
CA GLY A 113 18.10 1.21 -30.33
C GLY A 113 19.02 1.67 -29.17
N GLN A 114 18.60 2.67 -28.40
CA GLN A 114 19.33 3.24 -27.27
C GLN A 114 19.40 2.29 -26.06
N TRP A 115 18.61 1.21 -26.04
CA TRP A 115 18.70 0.16 -25.02
C TRP A 115 20.09 -0.48 -24.92
N ARG A 116 20.87 -0.49 -26.01
CA ARG A 116 22.25 -1.01 -26.07
C ARG A 116 23.20 -0.30 -25.11
N ARG A 117 22.86 0.92 -24.68
CA ARG A 117 23.58 1.60 -23.60
C ARG A 117 23.58 0.78 -22.32
N TYR A 118 22.48 0.14 -22.00
CA TYR A 118 22.25 -0.48 -20.70
C TYR A 118 22.46 -1.99 -20.69
N TRP A 119 22.52 -2.59 -21.86
CA TRP A 119 22.67 -4.03 -22.02
C TRP A 119 24.07 -4.37 -22.52
N PRO A 120 24.82 -5.24 -21.82
CA PRO A 120 26.14 -5.62 -22.28
C PRO A 120 26.06 -6.52 -23.52
N GLU A 121 26.76 -6.14 -24.58
CA GLU A 121 26.85 -6.94 -25.81
C GLU A 121 27.93 -8.03 -25.73
N ASP A 122 28.88 -7.88 -24.79
CA ASP A 122 29.98 -8.82 -24.55
C ASP A 122 30.17 -9.08 -23.04
N TRP A 123 30.64 -10.27 -22.69
CA TRP A 123 30.83 -10.70 -21.28
C TRP A 123 32.10 -10.15 -20.64
N GLY A 124 33.05 -9.63 -21.42
CA GLY A 124 34.26 -8.95 -20.95
C GLY A 124 33.97 -7.70 -20.13
N VAL A 125 32.78 -7.10 -20.28
CA VAL A 125 32.28 -5.98 -19.46
C VAL A 125 32.38 -6.29 -17.95
N PHE A 126 32.19 -7.55 -17.54
CA PHE A 126 32.22 -7.90 -16.12
C PHE A 126 33.63 -7.88 -15.55
N ALA A 127 34.63 -8.28 -16.36
CA ALA A 127 36.03 -8.16 -15.99
C ALA A 127 36.45 -6.69 -15.97
N GLN A 128 36.07 -5.92 -16.99
CA GLN A 128 36.36 -4.47 -17.04
C GLN A 128 35.69 -3.72 -15.89
N ALA A 129 34.45 -4.07 -15.50
CA ALA A 129 33.77 -3.46 -14.37
C ALA A 129 34.48 -3.74 -13.03
N TRP A 130 35.13 -4.90 -12.91
CA TRP A 130 35.98 -5.20 -11.75
C TRP A 130 37.23 -4.32 -11.74
N ASP A 131 37.87 -4.13 -12.89
CA ASP A 131 39.01 -3.22 -13.03
C ASP A 131 38.61 -1.77 -12.72
N ASP A 132 37.46 -1.30 -13.26
CA ASP A 132 36.90 0.02 -12.97
C ASP A 132 36.64 0.20 -11.47
N LEU A 133 36.12 -0.82 -10.79
CA LEU A 133 35.92 -0.80 -9.34
C LEU A 133 37.24 -0.60 -8.59
N ILE A 134 38.31 -1.31 -8.99
CA ILE A 134 39.63 -1.14 -8.38
C ILE A 134 40.15 0.28 -8.60
N HIS A 135 39.96 0.87 -9.80
CA HIS A 135 40.34 2.26 -10.05
C HIS A 135 39.59 3.22 -9.11
N TYR A 136 38.28 3.05 -8.95
CA TYR A 136 37.51 3.87 -8.01
C TYR A 136 37.97 3.70 -6.56
N LEU A 137 38.27 2.48 -6.12
CA LEU A 137 38.83 2.22 -4.79
C LEU A 137 40.23 2.82 -4.61
N ALA A 138 40.98 2.99 -5.70
CA ALA A 138 42.27 3.69 -5.75
C ALA A 138 42.12 5.22 -5.92
N PHE A 139 40.90 5.76 -5.85
CA PHE A 139 40.59 7.18 -6.08
C PHE A 139 41.00 7.69 -7.47
N GLN A 140 40.95 6.81 -8.47
CA GLN A 140 41.17 7.11 -9.88
C GLN A 140 39.86 6.97 -10.65
N ILE A 141 39.63 7.88 -11.61
CA ILE A 141 38.46 7.83 -12.47
C ILE A 141 38.81 6.99 -13.71
N PRO A 142 38.23 5.79 -13.88
CA PRO A 142 38.45 4.98 -15.07
C PRO A 142 37.81 5.65 -16.30
N PRO A 143 38.42 5.49 -17.49
CA PRO A 143 37.90 6.05 -18.73
C PRO A 143 36.57 5.38 -19.12
N ALA A 144 35.77 6.07 -19.94
CA ALA A 144 34.59 5.47 -20.54
C ALA A 144 34.98 4.34 -21.51
N MET A 145 34.05 3.40 -21.74
CA MET A 145 34.25 2.36 -22.76
C MET A 145 34.19 2.96 -24.17
N ASP A 146 34.93 2.37 -25.10
CA ASP A 146 34.95 2.81 -26.50
C ASP A 146 33.54 2.84 -27.12
N GLY A 147 33.11 4.02 -27.58
CA GLY A 147 31.79 4.23 -28.18
C GLY A 147 30.62 4.37 -27.19
N TYR A 148 30.91 4.43 -25.89
CA TYR A 148 29.92 4.62 -24.82
C TYR A 148 30.22 5.88 -23.99
N PRO A 149 29.18 6.53 -23.42
CA PRO A 149 29.37 7.71 -22.59
C PRO A 149 29.78 7.38 -21.13
N PHE A 150 29.89 6.10 -20.77
CA PHE A 150 30.21 5.64 -19.42
C PHE A 150 31.13 4.41 -19.45
N ASN A 151 31.76 4.11 -18.31
CA ASN A 151 32.60 2.92 -18.12
C ASN A 151 31.76 1.65 -17.84
N ALA A 152 32.41 0.50 -17.68
CA ALA A 152 31.75 -0.79 -17.59
C ALA A 152 30.93 -0.94 -16.30
N ILE A 153 31.47 -0.52 -15.14
CA ILE A 153 30.72 -0.59 -13.88
C ILE A 153 29.51 0.35 -13.88
N GLN A 154 29.62 1.52 -14.50
CA GLN A 154 28.51 2.44 -14.70
C GLN A 154 27.45 1.84 -15.64
N GLN A 155 27.84 1.20 -16.75
CA GLN A 155 26.91 0.51 -17.65
C GLN A 155 26.07 -0.52 -16.89
N LEU A 156 26.72 -1.41 -16.14
CA LEU A 156 26.04 -2.47 -15.39
C LEU A 156 25.13 -1.87 -14.30
N SER A 157 25.58 -0.83 -13.61
CA SER A 157 24.79 -0.15 -12.57
C SER A 157 23.55 0.52 -13.16
N TYR A 158 23.70 1.25 -14.28
CA TYR A 158 22.58 1.87 -14.97
C TYR A 158 21.63 0.83 -15.55
N GLY A 159 22.15 -0.23 -16.17
CA GLY A 159 21.33 -1.34 -16.67
C GLY A 159 20.49 -1.99 -15.57
N PHE A 160 21.08 -2.23 -14.40
CA PHE A 160 20.35 -2.72 -13.24
C PHE A 160 19.24 -1.76 -12.80
N VAL A 161 19.55 -0.48 -12.61
CA VAL A 161 18.59 0.51 -12.08
C VAL A 161 17.52 0.93 -13.08
N VAL A 162 17.79 0.84 -14.38
CA VAL A 162 16.88 1.26 -15.46
C VAL A 162 16.03 0.11 -15.99
N LEU A 163 16.53 -1.12 -16.01
CA LEU A 163 15.85 -2.26 -16.62
C LEU A 163 15.34 -3.28 -15.61
N ILE A 164 16.08 -3.52 -14.53
CA ILE A 164 15.80 -4.65 -13.60
C ILE A 164 15.09 -4.17 -12.33
N LEU A 165 15.68 -3.19 -11.63
CA LEU A 165 15.15 -2.67 -10.38
C LEU A 165 13.72 -2.09 -10.51
N PRO A 166 13.33 -1.46 -11.64
CA PRO A 166 11.96 -1.00 -11.83
C PRO A 166 10.94 -2.16 -11.80
N LEU A 167 11.23 -3.27 -12.49
CA LEU A 167 10.37 -4.45 -12.48
C LEU A 167 10.26 -5.04 -11.07
N TRP A 168 11.37 -5.12 -10.36
CA TRP A 168 11.38 -5.57 -8.96
C TRP A 168 10.43 -4.71 -8.10
N MET A 169 10.52 -3.39 -8.21
CA MET A 169 9.66 -2.48 -7.43
C MET A 169 8.19 -2.57 -7.82
N ILE A 170 7.89 -2.66 -9.12
CA ILE A 170 6.51 -2.80 -9.62
C ILE A 170 5.91 -4.11 -9.15
N ILE A 171 6.63 -5.23 -9.28
CA ILE A 171 6.13 -6.55 -8.86
C ILE A 171 5.94 -6.58 -7.34
N THR A 172 6.97 -6.21 -6.57
CA THR A 172 6.86 -6.23 -5.10
C THR A 172 5.80 -5.26 -4.59
N GLY A 173 5.66 -4.08 -5.20
CA GLY A 173 4.61 -3.11 -4.88
C GLY A 173 3.22 -3.59 -5.26
N ALA A 174 3.04 -4.15 -6.47
CA ALA A 174 1.77 -4.73 -6.91
C ALA A 174 1.30 -5.86 -5.98
N PHE A 175 2.21 -6.69 -5.46
CA PHE A 175 1.82 -7.75 -4.51
C PHE A 175 1.60 -7.25 -3.06
N GLN A 176 1.79 -5.96 -2.77
CA GLN A 176 1.29 -5.34 -1.53
C GLN A 176 -0.22 -5.03 -1.60
N SER A 177 -0.81 -4.96 -2.80
CA SER A 177 -2.24 -4.78 -3.02
C SER A 177 -3.02 -6.01 -2.54
N PRO A 178 -4.01 -5.86 -1.64
CA PRO A 178 -4.88 -6.96 -1.24
C PRO A 178 -5.58 -7.64 -2.44
N ALA A 179 -6.10 -6.85 -3.39
CA ALA A 179 -6.80 -7.36 -4.56
C ALA A 179 -5.91 -8.25 -5.45
N ILE A 180 -4.69 -7.80 -5.76
CA ILE A 180 -3.74 -8.58 -6.58
C ILE A 180 -3.24 -9.81 -5.81
N ASN A 181 -2.87 -9.61 -4.54
CA ASN A 181 -2.35 -10.67 -3.68
C ASN A 181 -3.36 -11.83 -3.55
N ASN A 182 -4.63 -11.50 -3.31
CA ASN A 182 -5.67 -12.48 -3.05
C ASN A 182 -6.25 -13.09 -4.33
N HIS A 183 -6.09 -12.45 -5.48
CA HIS A 183 -6.36 -13.06 -6.78
C HIS A 183 -5.27 -14.07 -7.18
N PHE A 184 -4.01 -13.79 -6.85
CA PHE A 184 -2.83 -14.64 -7.17
C PHE A 184 -2.10 -15.16 -5.92
N PRO A 185 -2.77 -15.87 -5.00
CA PRO A 185 -2.19 -16.19 -3.69
C PRO A 185 -1.02 -17.17 -3.78
N ARG A 186 -0.98 -18.05 -4.79
CA ARG A 186 0.18 -18.95 -5.02
C ARG A 186 1.46 -18.18 -5.33
N ILE A 187 1.37 -17.11 -6.13
CA ILE A 187 2.53 -16.27 -6.44
C ILE A 187 2.97 -15.53 -5.18
N SER A 188 2.01 -14.96 -4.44
CA SER A 188 2.36 -14.31 -3.16
C SER A 188 3.03 -15.27 -2.19
N LYS A 189 2.57 -16.53 -2.08
CA LYS A 189 3.18 -17.55 -1.22
C LYS A 189 4.60 -17.89 -1.66
N LEU A 190 4.84 -18.03 -2.98
CA LEU A 190 6.18 -18.29 -3.52
C LEU A 190 7.17 -17.16 -3.17
N MET A 191 6.69 -15.91 -3.10
CA MET A 191 7.48 -14.75 -2.68
C MET A 191 7.58 -14.59 -1.14
N GLY A 192 7.11 -15.57 -0.35
CA GLY A 192 7.15 -15.55 1.12
C GLY A 192 5.98 -14.85 1.82
N GLY A 193 4.95 -14.47 1.07
CA GLY A 193 3.76 -13.76 1.57
C GLY A 193 3.97 -12.24 1.73
N ARG A 194 2.87 -11.50 1.92
CA ARG A 194 2.87 -10.02 1.86
C ARG A 194 3.91 -9.34 2.76
N GLN A 195 4.14 -9.88 3.97
CA GLN A 195 5.13 -9.33 4.90
C GLN A 195 6.57 -9.47 4.38
N VAL A 196 6.91 -10.59 3.75
CA VAL A 196 8.23 -10.79 3.13
C VAL A 196 8.35 -9.91 1.89
N ILE A 197 7.30 -9.83 1.08
CA ILE A 197 7.27 -8.95 -0.10
C ILE A 197 7.50 -7.49 0.31
N ARG A 198 6.99 -7.06 1.47
CA ARG A 198 7.23 -5.72 2.02
C ARG A 198 8.71 -5.51 2.37
N THR A 199 9.35 -6.51 2.96
CA THR A 199 10.81 -6.51 3.19
C THR A 199 11.59 -6.44 1.87
N LEU A 200 11.18 -7.19 0.85
CA LEU A 200 11.79 -7.16 -0.48
C LEU A 200 11.63 -5.78 -1.18
N HIS A 201 10.45 -5.17 -1.04
CA HIS A 201 10.19 -3.83 -1.53
C HIS A 201 11.07 -2.78 -0.83
N PHE A 202 11.24 -2.90 0.50
CA PHE A 202 12.16 -2.07 1.26
C PHE A 202 13.62 -2.21 0.80
N TRP A 203 14.09 -3.42 0.49
CA TRP A 203 15.43 -3.59 -0.08
C TRP A 203 15.59 -2.91 -1.45
N GLY A 204 14.53 -2.87 -2.27
CA GLY A 204 14.55 -2.10 -3.50
C GLY A 204 14.62 -0.59 -3.27
N LEU A 205 13.94 -0.07 -2.23
CA LEU A 205 14.12 1.32 -1.77
C LEU A 205 15.58 1.58 -1.37
N ILE A 206 16.20 0.71 -0.58
CA ILE A 206 17.61 0.84 -0.20
C ILE A 206 18.53 0.84 -1.43
N ALA A 207 18.28 -0.04 -2.40
CA ALA A 207 19.04 -0.08 -3.65
C ALA A 207 18.96 1.25 -4.41
N TYR A 208 17.75 1.84 -4.53
CA TYR A 208 17.59 3.17 -5.13
C TYR A 208 18.33 4.26 -4.35
N VAL A 209 18.22 4.29 -3.03
CA VAL A 209 18.90 5.30 -2.20
C VAL A 209 20.42 5.19 -2.33
N VAL A 210 20.97 3.98 -2.24
CA VAL A 210 22.41 3.74 -2.41
C VAL A 210 22.86 4.17 -3.80
N PHE A 211 22.12 3.79 -4.84
CA PHE A 211 22.44 4.20 -6.20
C PHE A 211 22.42 5.73 -6.34
N ILE A 212 21.38 6.42 -5.85
CA ILE A 212 21.27 7.88 -5.95
C ILE A 212 22.45 8.56 -5.25
N VAL A 213 22.80 8.12 -4.04
CA VAL A 213 23.92 8.69 -3.28
C VAL A 213 25.24 8.53 -4.05
N ILE A 214 25.52 7.31 -4.52
CA ILE A 214 26.75 7.04 -5.30
C ILE A 214 26.71 7.84 -6.61
N HIS A 215 25.61 7.79 -7.36
CA HIS A 215 25.45 8.48 -8.64
C HIS A 215 25.64 9.99 -8.51
N VAL A 216 25.04 10.63 -7.51
CA VAL A 216 25.22 12.07 -7.27
C VAL A 216 26.65 12.40 -6.84
N ALA A 217 27.27 11.57 -5.99
CA ALA A 217 28.68 11.75 -5.64
C ALA A 217 29.58 11.67 -6.87
N MET A 218 29.31 10.72 -7.77
CA MET A 218 30.01 10.54 -9.04
C MET A 218 29.86 11.74 -9.97
N VAL A 219 28.67 12.33 -10.08
CA VAL A 219 28.42 13.56 -10.84
C VAL A 219 29.28 14.72 -10.33
N VAL A 220 29.44 14.83 -9.01
CA VAL A 220 30.30 15.87 -8.40
C VAL A 220 31.78 15.58 -8.67
N LEU A 221 32.23 14.34 -8.45
CA LEU A 221 33.63 13.92 -8.63
C LEU A 221 34.11 14.03 -10.08
N HIS A 222 33.24 13.76 -11.06
CA HIS A 222 33.54 13.89 -12.49
C HIS A 222 33.47 15.35 -12.99
N GLY A 223 33.14 16.29 -12.11
CA GLY A 223 32.99 17.70 -12.43
C GLY A 223 31.53 18.06 -12.69
N TYR A 224 30.87 18.57 -11.64
CA TYR A 224 29.44 18.89 -11.64
C TYR A 224 28.96 19.60 -12.92
N GLY A 225 29.58 20.74 -13.29
CA GLY A 225 29.18 21.53 -14.45
C GLY A 225 29.31 20.78 -15.78
N HIS A 226 30.33 19.93 -15.92
CA HIS A 226 30.57 19.14 -17.12
C HIS A 226 29.49 18.07 -17.30
N GLU A 227 29.18 17.32 -16.23
CA GLU A 227 28.19 16.24 -16.27
C GLU A 227 26.76 16.75 -16.39
N VAL A 228 26.38 17.79 -15.64
CA VAL A 228 25.03 18.35 -15.75
C VAL A 228 24.80 19.09 -17.06
N SER A 229 25.84 19.62 -17.72
CA SER A 229 25.73 20.13 -19.08
C SER A 229 25.34 19.04 -20.07
N LYS A 230 25.88 17.82 -19.94
CA LYS A 230 25.45 16.67 -20.76
C LYS A 230 23.97 16.34 -20.51
N MET A 231 23.52 16.41 -19.25
CA MET A 231 22.11 16.18 -18.90
C MET A 231 21.18 17.28 -19.44
N VAL A 232 21.62 18.54 -19.48
CA VAL A 232 20.81 19.67 -19.94
C VAL A 232 20.83 19.81 -21.45
N PHE A 233 22.00 19.79 -22.09
CA PHE A 233 22.18 20.10 -23.51
C PHE A 233 22.50 18.89 -24.39
N GLY A 234 22.98 17.80 -23.81
CA GLY A 234 23.46 16.62 -24.54
C GLY A 234 24.97 16.64 -24.82
N HIS A 235 25.65 17.73 -24.48
CA HIS A 235 27.11 17.92 -24.64
C HIS A 235 27.67 18.72 -23.45
N SER A 236 28.99 18.73 -23.29
CA SER A 236 29.68 19.37 -22.15
C SER A 236 30.31 20.73 -22.47
N GLU A 237 30.09 21.26 -23.67
CA GLU A 237 30.69 22.52 -24.14
C GLU A 237 30.24 23.77 -23.37
N ASN A 238 29.10 23.74 -22.67
CA ASN A 238 28.59 24.88 -21.90
C ASN A 238 28.34 24.54 -20.41
N PRO A 239 29.40 24.27 -19.63
CA PRO A 239 29.30 23.75 -18.28
C PRO A 239 28.67 24.74 -17.29
N ILE A 240 28.85 26.05 -17.50
CA ILE A 240 28.28 27.08 -16.62
C ILE A 240 26.77 27.18 -16.85
N ALA A 241 26.31 27.33 -18.09
CA ALA A 241 24.87 27.43 -18.36
C ALA A 241 24.14 26.12 -18.01
N GLY A 242 24.76 24.97 -18.30
CA GLY A 242 24.22 23.66 -17.92
C GLY A 242 24.08 23.54 -16.41
N GLY A 243 25.11 23.93 -15.65
CA GLY A 243 25.10 23.97 -14.19
C GLY A 243 23.98 24.84 -13.61
N VAL A 244 23.80 26.05 -14.14
CA VAL A 244 22.75 26.98 -13.69
C VAL A 244 21.36 26.41 -13.97
N ILE A 245 21.10 25.95 -15.20
CA ILE A 245 19.78 25.41 -15.59
C ILE A 245 19.43 24.18 -14.75
N PHE A 246 20.38 23.25 -14.57
CA PHE A 246 20.16 22.05 -13.77
C PHE A 246 19.84 22.42 -12.30
N THR A 247 20.61 23.33 -11.72
CA THR A 247 20.41 23.80 -10.34
C THR A 247 19.04 24.47 -10.17
N LEU A 248 18.61 25.31 -11.12
CA LEU A 248 17.27 25.90 -11.11
C LEU A 248 16.17 24.83 -11.20
N GLY A 249 16.38 23.78 -12.01
CA GLY A 249 15.49 22.62 -12.06
C GLY A 249 15.36 21.92 -10.71
N LEU A 250 16.48 21.70 -10.00
CA LEU A 250 16.47 21.12 -8.65
C LEU A 250 15.70 22.00 -7.65
N PHE A 251 15.87 23.32 -7.69
CA PHE A 251 15.08 24.24 -6.87
C PHE A 251 13.58 24.14 -7.19
N GLY A 252 13.21 23.97 -8.46
CA GLY A 252 11.83 23.71 -8.87
C GLY A 252 11.27 22.41 -8.26
N ILE A 253 12.05 21.33 -8.25
CA ILE A 253 11.67 20.06 -7.62
C ILE A 253 11.49 20.24 -6.11
N ILE A 254 12.41 20.93 -5.43
CA ILE A 254 12.29 21.24 -3.99
C ILE A 254 11.02 22.06 -3.72
N ALA A 255 10.76 23.10 -4.52
CA ALA A 255 9.56 23.92 -4.39
C ALA A 255 8.28 23.09 -4.57
N PHE A 256 8.26 22.14 -5.51
CA PHE A 256 7.16 21.19 -5.66
C PHE A 256 6.98 20.31 -4.43
N HIS A 257 8.06 19.80 -3.85
CA HIS A 257 8.02 18.99 -2.62
C HIS A 257 7.47 19.77 -1.42
N VAL A 258 7.84 21.04 -1.29
CA VAL A 258 7.29 21.95 -0.27
C VAL A 258 5.80 22.17 -0.52
N TRP A 259 5.40 22.46 -1.76
CA TRP A 259 4.00 22.61 -2.15
C TRP A 259 3.18 21.34 -1.87
N ALA A 260 3.70 20.16 -2.23
CA ALA A 260 3.05 18.88 -2.02
C ALA A 260 2.80 18.61 -0.54
N THR A 261 3.83 18.85 0.30
CA THR A 261 3.77 18.69 1.75
C THR A 261 2.74 19.64 2.36
N LYS A 262 2.85 20.94 2.07
CA LYS A 262 1.95 21.98 2.60
C LYS A 262 0.50 21.72 2.19
N THR A 263 0.28 21.39 0.92
CA THR A 263 -1.07 21.13 0.38
C THR A 263 -1.69 19.88 1.00
N SER A 264 -0.91 18.82 1.25
CA SER A 264 -1.42 17.63 1.95
C SER A 264 -1.87 17.92 3.38
N LEU A 265 -1.13 18.77 4.10
CA LEU A 265 -1.45 19.09 5.51
C LEU A 265 -2.59 20.10 5.62
N GLU A 266 -2.60 21.14 4.79
CA GLU A 266 -3.57 22.24 4.88
C GLU A 266 -4.84 22.01 4.06
N ARG A 267 -4.72 21.27 2.94
CA ARG A 267 -5.81 21.08 1.96
C ARG A 267 -5.87 19.62 1.45
N PRO A 268 -6.00 18.63 2.34
CA PRO A 268 -5.92 17.20 2.01
C PRO A 268 -6.86 16.75 0.89
N LYS A 269 -8.03 17.39 0.77
CA LYS A 269 -9.03 17.10 -0.28
C LYS A 269 -8.55 17.42 -1.69
N VAL A 270 -7.58 18.32 -1.86
CA VAL A 270 -6.97 18.58 -3.18
C VAL A 270 -6.20 17.35 -3.66
N ILE A 271 -5.40 16.76 -2.77
CA ILE A 271 -4.59 15.59 -3.08
C ILE A 271 -5.46 14.35 -3.26
N GLU A 272 -6.53 14.22 -2.46
CA GLU A 272 -7.53 13.18 -2.65
C GLU A 272 -8.18 13.25 -4.05
N ARG A 273 -8.59 14.43 -4.51
CA ARG A 273 -9.15 14.61 -5.86
C ARG A 273 -8.15 14.24 -6.93
N LEU A 274 -6.89 14.64 -6.78
CA LEU A 274 -5.81 14.26 -7.71
C LEU A 274 -5.61 12.74 -7.73
N HIS A 275 -5.56 12.09 -6.58
CA HIS A 275 -5.52 10.65 -6.45
C HIS A 275 -6.71 9.98 -7.15
N ASN A 276 -7.91 10.53 -6.98
CA ASN A 276 -9.11 10.02 -7.61
C ASN A 276 -9.09 10.13 -9.14
N VAL A 277 -8.39 11.10 -9.71
CA VAL A 277 -8.22 11.20 -11.16
C VAL A 277 -7.17 10.19 -11.65
N VAL A 278 -6.03 10.10 -10.96
CA VAL A 278 -4.85 9.35 -11.42
C VAL A 278 -4.96 7.85 -11.11
N VAL A 279 -5.39 7.49 -9.91
CA VAL A 279 -5.29 6.12 -9.36
C VAL A 279 -6.63 5.39 -9.35
N ARG A 280 -7.75 6.11 -9.21
CA ARG A 280 -9.09 5.49 -9.16
C ARG A 280 -9.39 4.58 -10.36
N PRO A 281 -9.03 4.92 -11.62
CA PRO A 281 -9.29 4.05 -12.76
C PRO A 281 -8.70 2.65 -12.56
N LEU A 282 -7.46 2.55 -12.04
CA LEU A 282 -6.83 1.27 -11.73
C LEU A 282 -7.56 0.55 -10.60
N THR A 283 -7.85 1.22 -9.48
CA THR A 283 -8.57 0.56 -8.36
C THR A 283 -9.95 0.05 -8.77
N ARG A 284 -10.67 0.75 -9.65
CA ARG A 284 -11.94 0.28 -10.23
C ARG A 284 -11.76 -0.95 -11.10
N ALA A 285 -10.64 -1.06 -11.83
CA ALA A 285 -10.32 -2.27 -12.57
C ALA A 285 -9.96 -3.43 -11.63
N LEU A 286 -9.18 -3.17 -10.58
CA LEU A 286 -8.82 -4.18 -9.57
C LEU A 286 -10.03 -4.70 -8.80
N ARG A 287 -11.06 -3.87 -8.59
CA ARG A 287 -12.32 -4.27 -7.97
C ARG A 287 -13.01 -5.43 -8.70
N LYS A 288 -12.72 -5.64 -9.99
CA LYS A 288 -13.29 -6.75 -10.79
C LYS A 288 -12.54 -8.06 -10.60
N LEU A 289 -11.39 -8.05 -9.93
CA LEU A 289 -10.58 -9.25 -9.72
C LEU A 289 -11.13 -10.04 -8.52
N PRO A 290 -11.63 -11.27 -8.73
CA PRO A 290 -12.16 -12.07 -7.63
C PRO A 290 -11.05 -12.54 -6.70
N SER A 291 -11.32 -12.57 -5.39
CA SER A 291 -10.46 -13.29 -4.43
C SER A 291 -10.49 -14.80 -4.73
N ARG A 292 -9.33 -15.46 -4.65
CA ARG A 292 -9.12 -16.88 -5.00
C ARG A 292 -8.27 -17.61 -3.96
N GLN A 293 -8.48 -17.32 -2.68
CA GLN A 293 -7.63 -17.76 -1.57
C GLN A 293 -7.80 -19.23 -1.17
N ASN A 294 -7.90 -20.13 -2.14
CA ASN A 294 -8.09 -21.57 -1.90
C ASN A 294 -6.77 -22.31 -1.62
N SER A 295 -5.66 -21.57 -1.48
CA SER A 295 -4.32 -22.11 -1.33
C SER A 295 -3.81 -22.16 0.12
N TYR A 296 -4.54 -21.62 1.09
CA TYR A 296 -4.16 -21.63 2.49
C TYR A 296 -4.73 -22.87 3.20
N SER A 297 -3.84 -23.68 3.78
CA SER A 297 -4.20 -24.88 4.54
C SER A 297 -4.40 -24.57 6.02
N ASP A 298 -5.03 -25.50 6.75
CA ASP A 298 -5.25 -25.37 8.20
C ASP A 298 -3.93 -25.27 9.01
N ALA A 299 -2.83 -25.81 8.47
CA ALA A 299 -1.51 -25.71 9.09
C ALA A 299 -0.92 -24.28 9.03
N GLU A 300 -1.43 -23.43 8.14
CA GLU A 300 -0.98 -22.04 7.97
C GLU A 300 -1.80 -21.06 8.83
N ILE A 301 -2.80 -21.53 9.56
CA ILE A 301 -3.66 -20.66 10.36
C ILE A 301 -2.89 -20.10 11.55
N THR A 302 -3.01 -18.78 11.73
CA THR A 302 -2.41 -18.09 12.86
C THR A 302 -3.27 -18.30 14.10
N LYS A 303 -3.03 -19.37 14.86
CA LYS A 303 -3.85 -19.74 16.03
C LYS A 303 -4.09 -18.58 17.00
N ALA A 304 -5.26 -18.59 17.66
CA ALA A 304 -5.49 -17.72 18.80
C ALA A 304 -4.48 -18.02 19.93
N PRO A 305 -3.98 -17.03 20.69
CA PRO A 305 -4.28 -15.60 20.59
C PRO A 305 -3.33 -14.84 19.63
N HIS A 306 -2.49 -15.52 18.85
CA HIS A 306 -1.46 -14.89 18.01
C HIS A 306 -2.02 -14.15 16.80
N HIS A 307 -3.27 -14.42 16.39
CA HIS A 307 -3.94 -13.62 15.36
C HIS A 307 -4.02 -12.16 15.81
N ARG A 308 -3.26 -11.30 15.12
CA ARG A 308 -3.15 -9.89 15.49
C ARG A 308 -4.47 -9.19 15.20
N ALA A 309 -4.92 -8.39 16.16
CA ALA A 309 -6.07 -7.53 16.03
C ALA A 309 -5.66 -6.09 16.35
N SER A 310 -6.23 -5.13 15.62
CA SER A 310 -6.13 -3.69 15.90
C SER A 310 -7.48 -3.17 16.40
N GLY A 311 -7.44 -2.19 17.29
CA GLY A 311 -8.61 -1.43 17.74
C GLY A 311 -9.07 -1.78 19.15
N MET A 312 -9.91 -0.93 19.70
CA MET A 312 -10.47 -1.04 21.03
C MET A 312 -11.92 -1.55 20.94
N PRO A 313 -12.31 -2.59 21.70
CA PRO A 313 -13.69 -3.06 21.66
C PRO A 313 -14.66 -1.99 22.19
N PRO A 314 -15.93 -2.01 21.76
CA PRO A 314 -16.93 -1.08 22.25
C PRO A 314 -17.08 -1.19 23.77
N SER A 315 -17.19 -0.05 24.43
CA SER A 315 -17.48 0.03 25.87
C SER A 315 -18.89 0.56 26.15
N THR A 316 -19.80 0.55 25.17
CA THR A 316 -21.23 0.87 25.37
C THR A 316 -21.85 -0.11 26.35
N GLU A 317 -22.78 0.36 27.18
CA GLU A 317 -23.64 -0.50 27.99
C GLU A 317 -24.41 -1.51 27.12
N ALA A 318 -24.89 -1.08 25.95
CA ALA A 318 -25.56 -1.96 24.99
C ALA A 318 -24.68 -3.14 24.57
N TYR A 319 -23.45 -2.90 24.12
CA TYR A 319 -22.55 -3.97 23.68
C TYR A 319 -22.06 -4.81 24.87
N MET A 320 -21.74 -4.18 26.00
CA MET A 320 -21.30 -4.89 27.20
C MET A 320 -22.39 -5.79 27.78
N SER A 321 -23.66 -5.43 27.66
CA SER A 321 -24.78 -6.30 28.03
C SER A 321 -24.80 -7.57 27.17
N LEU A 322 -24.61 -7.43 25.86
CA LEU A 322 -24.50 -8.58 24.95
C LEU A 322 -23.32 -9.50 25.31
N VAL A 323 -22.17 -8.90 25.65
CA VAL A 323 -20.98 -9.65 26.12
C VAL A 323 -21.27 -10.41 27.41
N CYS A 324 -22.03 -9.83 28.35
CA CYS A 324 -22.35 -10.47 29.62
C CYS A 324 -23.34 -11.63 29.49
N ASN A 325 -24.13 -11.65 28.41
CA ASN A 325 -25.12 -12.67 28.11
C ASN A 325 -24.68 -13.60 26.96
N ASP A 326 -23.37 -13.66 26.66
CA ASP A 326 -22.78 -14.51 25.63
C ASP A 326 -23.39 -14.36 24.22
N TYR A 327 -24.03 -13.22 23.93
CA TYR A 327 -24.67 -12.83 22.67
C TYR A 327 -25.84 -13.71 22.20
N GLU A 328 -26.01 -14.94 22.68
CA GLU A 328 -26.88 -15.97 22.09
C GLU A 328 -28.33 -15.53 21.90
N ASP A 329 -28.94 -15.02 22.98
CA ASP A 329 -30.37 -14.71 23.01
C ASP A 329 -30.66 -13.24 22.69
N ASP A 330 -29.70 -12.34 22.93
CA ASP A 330 -29.90 -10.90 22.85
C ASP A 330 -29.37 -10.25 21.57
N TYR A 331 -28.40 -10.89 20.89
CA TYR A 331 -27.83 -10.34 19.67
C TYR A 331 -28.74 -10.60 18.47
N VAL A 332 -29.14 -9.53 17.79
CA VAL A 332 -29.93 -9.58 16.56
C VAL A 332 -29.24 -8.74 15.50
N LEU A 333 -28.88 -9.38 14.38
CA LEU A 333 -28.38 -8.66 13.20
C LEU A 333 -29.56 -8.13 12.40
N GLU A 334 -29.67 -6.81 12.30
CA GLU A 334 -30.62 -6.17 11.40
C GLU A 334 -29.99 -5.98 10.01
N ILE A 335 -30.72 -6.38 8.97
CA ILE A 335 -30.34 -6.15 7.57
C ILE A 335 -31.51 -5.43 6.88
N GLY A 336 -31.26 -4.21 6.41
CA GLY A 336 -32.32 -3.36 5.87
C GLY A 336 -31.85 -2.35 4.83
N GLY A 337 -32.58 -1.24 4.75
CA GLY A 337 -32.35 -0.19 3.76
C GLY A 337 -33.08 -0.45 2.45
N PHE A 338 -32.38 -0.30 1.34
CA PHE A 338 -32.87 -0.36 -0.04
C PHE A 338 -33.01 -1.81 -0.54
N VAL A 339 -33.86 -2.58 0.15
CA VAL A 339 -34.09 -4.02 -0.07
C VAL A 339 -35.59 -4.36 -0.09
N GLU A 340 -35.95 -5.46 -0.74
CA GLU A 340 -37.32 -5.97 -0.80
C GLU A 340 -37.78 -6.57 0.54
N LYS A 341 -36.88 -7.28 1.22
CA LYS A 341 -37.18 -8.08 2.42
C LYS A 341 -36.19 -7.77 3.54
N PRO A 342 -36.42 -6.69 4.31
CA PRO A 342 -35.65 -6.44 5.52
C PRO A 342 -35.74 -7.63 6.49
N MET A 343 -34.64 -7.94 7.17
CA MET A 343 -34.53 -9.10 8.05
C MET A 343 -33.94 -8.73 9.41
N ARG A 344 -34.33 -9.51 10.42
CA ARG A 344 -33.75 -9.52 11.76
C ARG A 344 -33.37 -10.96 12.06
N LEU A 345 -32.08 -11.22 12.21
CA LEU A 345 -31.55 -12.58 12.34
C LEU A 345 -30.89 -12.74 13.71
N THR A 346 -31.31 -13.77 14.46
CA THR A 346 -30.65 -14.17 15.70
C THR A 346 -29.33 -14.88 15.41
N MET A 347 -28.48 -15.07 16.43
CA MET A 347 -27.26 -15.87 16.28
C MET A 347 -27.55 -17.29 15.78
N ALA A 348 -28.65 -17.91 16.23
CA ALA A 348 -29.10 -19.22 15.76
C ALA A 348 -29.47 -19.22 14.27
N ASP A 349 -30.19 -18.20 13.80
CA ASP A 349 -30.53 -18.06 12.37
C ASP A 349 -29.26 -17.92 11.52
N ILE A 350 -28.31 -17.10 11.97
CA ILE A 350 -27.07 -16.83 11.24
C ILE A 350 -26.21 -18.09 11.16
N ARG A 351 -26.07 -18.84 12.26
CA ARG A 351 -25.34 -20.13 12.26
C ARG A 351 -25.98 -21.14 11.33
N LYS A 352 -27.31 -21.21 11.29
CA LYS A 352 -28.05 -22.07 10.35
C LYS A 352 -27.79 -21.70 8.90
N ILE A 353 -27.71 -20.40 8.56
CA ILE A 353 -27.40 -19.95 7.19
C ILE A 353 -25.91 -20.20 6.87
N ALA A 354 -25.03 -20.08 7.87
CA ALA A 354 -23.58 -20.28 7.73
C ALA A 354 -23.16 -21.74 7.62
N ASP A 355 -24.04 -22.69 7.95
CA ASP A 355 -23.72 -24.10 8.11
C ASP A 355 -22.88 -24.66 6.95
N GLY A 356 -21.78 -25.33 7.32
CA GLY A 356 -20.80 -25.90 6.38
C GLY A 356 -19.91 -24.91 5.63
N TYR A 357 -20.02 -23.59 5.84
CA TYR A 357 -19.15 -22.61 5.18
C TYR A 357 -17.99 -22.16 6.06
N SER A 358 -16.78 -22.52 5.63
CA SER A 358 -15.50 -22.09 6.20
C SER A 358 -14.57 -21.62 5.09
N GLN A 359 -13.72 -20.65 5.39
CA GLN A 359 -12.63 -20.23 4.48
C GLN A 359 -11.35 -19.86 5.21
N ASN A 360 -10.21 -20.19 4.60
CA ASN A 360 -8.89 -19.77 5.06
C ASN A 360 -8.44 -18.56 4.23
N THR A 361 -8.31 -17.40 4.87
CA THR A 361 -7.97 -16.14 4.19
C THR A 361 -6.89 -15.37 4.92
N VAL A 362 -6.06 -14.65 4.16
CA VAL A 362 -5.06 -13.72 4.69
C VAL A 362 -5.68 -12.34 4.88
N HIS A 363 -5.61 -11.86 6.12
CA HIS A 363 -5.91 -10.48 6.47
C HIS A 363 -4.77 -9.57 6.03
N HIS A 364 -5.10 -8.45 5.39
CA HIS A 364 -4.14 -7.47 4.91
C HIS A 364 -4.32 -6.14 5.63
N CYS A 365 -3.57 -5.87 6.71
CA CYS A 365 -3.68 -4.57 7.35
C CYS A 365 -3.07 -3.46 6.46
N VAL A 366 -3.68 -2.27 6.46
CA VAL A 366 -3.20 -1.11 5.70
C VAL A 366 -1.79 -0.67 6.11
N GLN A 367 -1.44 -0.90 7.36
CA GLN A 367 -0.13 -0.63 7.95
C GLN A 367 0.95 -1.63 7.50
N GLY A 368 0.60 -2.81 6.98
CA GLY A 368 1.56 -3.74 6.38
C GLY A 368 1.89 -4.99 7.20
N PHE A 369 1.11 -5.33 8.23
CA PHE A 369 1.10 -6.70 8.77
C PHE A 369 -0.01 -7.53 8.12
N SER A 370 0.16 -8.85 8.17
CA SER A 370 -0.82 -9.82 7.69
C SER A 370 -0.96 -10.97 8.68
N SER A 371 -2.08 -11.68 8.64
CA SER A 371 -2.32 -12.88 9.43
C SER A 371 -3.30 -13.78 8.68
N VAL A 372 -3.03 -15.09 8.65
CA VAL A 372 -3.94 -16.06 8.02
C VAL A 372 -4.92 -16.55 9.07
N GLY A 373 -6.21 -16.50 8.76
CA GLY A 373 -7.28 -16.97 9.64
C GLY A 373 -8.21 -17.96 8.94
N LYS A 374 -8.74 -18.90 9.71
CA LYS A 374 -9.86 -19.75 9.32
C LYS A 374 -11.13 -19.13 9.87
N TRP A 375 -12.07 -18.79 8.99
CA TRP A 375 -13.27 -18.05 9.33
C TRP A 375 -14.50 -18.82 8.89
N ASP A 376 -15.41 -19.00 9.84
CA ASP A 376 -16.75 -19.57 9.63
C ASP A 376 -17.78 -18.44 9.58
N GLY A 377 -18.79 -18.56 8.72
CA GLY A 377 -19.84 -17.55 8.63
C GLY A 377 -20.64 -17.57 7.35
N VAL A 378 -21.37 -16.48 7.09
CA VAL A 378 -22.25 -16.37 5.94
C VAL A 378 -21.60 -15.52 4.84
N PRO A 379 -21.38 -16.06 3.63
CA PRO A 379 -20.95 -15.25 2.50
C PRO A 379 -21.89 -14.06 2.30
N LEU A 380 -21.35 -12.85 2.21
CA LEU A 380 -22.16 -11.63 2.20
C LEU A 380 -23.17 -11.62 1.04
N TYR A 381 -22.77 -12.13 -0.13
CA TYR A 381 -23.68 -12.25 -1.28
C TYR A 381 -24.92 -13.11 -0.98
N LYS A 382 -24.82 -14.15 -0.13
CA LYS A 382 -25.99 -14.97 0.24
C LYS A 382 -27.00 -14.17 1.07
N LEU A 383 -26.51 -13.36 2.03
CA LEU A 383 -27.38 -12.47 2.79
C LEU A 383 -28.06 -11.45 1.88
N LEU A 384 -27.31 -10.90 0.92
CA LEU A 384 -27.85 -10.00 -0.09
C LEU A 384 -28.93 -10.70 -0.93
N ASP A 385 -28.69 -11.92 -1.40
CA ASP A 385 -29.70 -12.67 -2.17
C ASP A 385 -30.98 -12.94 -1.37
N LEU A 386 -30.89 -13.14 -0.05
CA LEU A 386 -32.05 -13.34 0.84
C LEU A 386 -32.90 -12.08 1.01
N VAL A 387 -32.26 -10.91 1.19
CA VAL A 387 -32.97 -9.64 1.41
C VAL A 387 -33.43 -8.99 0.10
N GLY A 388 -32.81 -9.32 -1.03
CA GLY A 388 -33.15 -8.81 -2.36
C GLY A 388 -32.93 -7.30 -2.51
N PRO A 389 -31.70 -6.81 -2.82
CA PRO A 389 -31.45 -5.41 -3.11
C PRO A 389 -32.34 -4.89 -4.23
N LEU A 390 -32.95 -3.73 -4.03
CA LEU A 390 -33.80 -3.09 -5.04
C LEU A 390 -32.96 -2.53 -6.20
N ASP A 391 -33.59 -2.36 -7.36
CA ASP A 391 -32.99 -1.70 -8.52
C ASP A 391 -32.50 -0.30 -8.17
N GLY A 392 -31.20 -0.05 -8.38
CA GLY A 392 -30.54 1.20 -7.99
C GLY A 392 -29.79 1.15 -6.66
N ALA A 393 -29.82 0.02 -5.94
CA ALA A 393 -28.89 -0.25 -4.85
C ALA A 393 -27.45 -0.16 -5.36
N SER A 394 -26.64 0.68 -4.72
CA SER A 394 -25.27 0.98 -5.14
C SER A 394 -24.23 0.40 -4.20
N ASP A 395 -24.56 0.33 -2.91
CA ASP A 395 -23.61 0.12 -1.83
C ASP A 395 -24.22 -0.70 -0.69
N VAL A 396 -23.35 -1.37 0.05
CA VAL A 396 -23.66 -2.02 1.32
C VAL A 396 -22.86 -1.31 2.40
N VAL A 397 -23.53 -0.97 3.50
CA VAL A 397 -22.98 -0.26 4.64
C VAL A 397 -23.06 -1.17 5.85
N VAL A 398 -21.95 -1.31 6.56
CA VAL A 398 -21.87 -2.09 7.79
C VAL A 398 -21.57 -1.13 8.93
N HIS A 399 -22.46 -1.12 9.93
CA HIS A 399 -22.31 -0.31 11.13
C HIS A 399 -21.72 -1.15 12.27
N SER A 400 -20.95 -0.49 13.13
CA SER A 400 -20.34 -1.09 14.32
C SER A 400 -20.91 -0.48 15.60
N PHE A 401 -20.94 -1.28 16.67
CA PHE A 401 -21.17 -0.79 18.02
C PHE A 401 -20.05 0.14 18.52
N GLN A 402 -18.88 0.11 17.88
CA GLN A 402 -17.72 0.91 18.29
C GLN A 402 -17.96 2.39 17.99
N ASN A 403 -17.80 3.22 19.01
CA ASN A 403 -17.73 4.66 18.87
C ASN A 403 -16.27 5.11 19.02
N MET A 404 -15.68 5.63 17.95
CA MET A 404 -14.23 5.89 17.91
C MET A 404 -13.79 6.97 18.89
N THR A 405 -14.64 7.97 19.16
CA THR A 405 -14.34 9.04 20.12
C THR A 405 -14.33 8.55 21.55
N ARG A 406 -15.20 7.59 21.88
CA ARG A 406 -15.31 7.05 23.24
C ARG A 406 -14.32 5.91 23.48
N ASP A 407 -14.26 4.97 22.54
CA ASP A 407 -13.61 3.68 22.75
C ASP A 407 -12.11 3.74 22.45
N ASP A 408 -11.65 4.70 21.64
CA ASP A 408 -10.26 4.79 21.19
C ASP A 408 -9.68 6.21 21.31
N ASP A 409 -8.84 6.42 22.33
CA ASP A 409 -8.19 7.71 22.63
C ASP A 409 -7.33 8.27 21.46
N ASN A 410 -7.00 7.45 20.45
CA ASN A 410 -6.23 7.91 19.30
C ASN A 410 -7.09 8.61 18.24
N TYR A 411 -8.41 8.51 18.32
CA TYR A 411 -9.32 8.99 17.28
C TYR A 411 -10.44 9.85 17.85
N ASN A 412 -11.00 10.70 16.99
CA ASN A 412 -12.19 11.46 17.27
C ASN A 412 -13.11 11.36 16.05
N GLY A 413 -14.43 11.45 16.26
CA GLY A 413 -15.43 11.31 15.22
C GLY A 413 -16.72 10.69 15.75
N SER A 414 -17.21 9.66 15.06
CA SER A 414 -18.50 9.04 15.34
C SER A 414 -18.38 7.51 15.48
N TYR A 415 -19.50 6.82 15.30
CA TYR A 415 -19.53 5.37 15.22
C TYR A 415 -18.75 4.87 14.01
N TYR A 416 -18.04 3.77 14.20
CA TYR A 416 -17.32 3.11 13.12
C TYR A 416 -18.32 2.53 12.12
N TYR A 417 -18.10 2.80 10.84
CA TYR A 417 -18.88 2.24 9.75
C TYR A 417 -18.00 2.08 8.51
N GLU A 418 -18.42 1.18 7.63
CA GLU A 418 -17.75 0.92 6.36
C GLU A 418 -18.80 0.79 5.26
N SER A 419 -18.59 1.47 4.13
CA SER A 419 -19.40 1.29 2.92
C SER A 419 -18.59 0.64 1.82
N MET A 420 -19.17 -0.32 1.12
CA MET A 420 -18.54 -1.00 0.00
C MET A 420 -19.50 -1.07 -1.20
N PRO A 421 -19.02 -0.81 -2.43
CA PRO A 421 -19.84 -0.94 -3.62
C PRO A 421 -20.46 -2.33 -3.69
N MET A 422 -21.67 -2.45 -4.23
CA MET A 422 -22.39 -3.73 -4.35
C MET A 422 -21.54 -4.82 -5.04
N GLU A 423 -20.73 -4.42 -6.03
CA GLU A 423 -19.77 -5.32 -6.71
C GLU A 423 -18.73 -5.91 -5.74
N GLU A 424 -18.23 -5.10 -4.80
CA GLU A 424 -17.27 -5.54 -3.78
C GLU A 424 -17.94 -6.39 -2.69
N ALA A 425 -19.15 -5.99 -2.27
CA ALA A 425 -19.95 -6.76 -1.30
C ALA A 425 -20.28 -8.17 -1.81
N ARG A 426 -20.39 -8.34 -3.13
CA ARG A 426 -20.66 -9.61 -3.81
C ARG A 426 -19.40 -10.38 -4.22
N GLN A 427 -18.20 -9.90 -3.87
CA GLN A 427 -16.96 -10.63 -4.16
C GLN A 427 -16.96 -12.02 -3.53
N PRO A 428 -16.37 -13.03 -4.20
CA PRO A 428 -16.11 -14.31 -3.57
C PRO A 428 -15.28 -14.09 -2.31
N GLN A 429 -15.61 -14.79 -1.24
CA GLN A 429 -14.93 -14.73 0.07
C GLN A 429 -15.17 -13.45 0.88
N SER A 430 -15.99 -12.50 0.41
CA SER A 430 -16.59 -11.48 1.30
C SER A 430 -17.55 -12.18 2.27
N LEU A 431 -17.30 -12.05 3.57
CA LEU A 431 -17.90 -12.90 4.60
C LEU A 431 -18.35 -12.08 5.80
N ILE A 432 -19.54 -12.39 6.32
CA ILE A 432 -19.94 -12.04 7.67
C ILE A 432 -19.54 -13.21 8.57
N ALA A 433 -18.40 -13.06 9.24
CA ALA A 433 -17.80 -14.10 10.04
C ALA A 433 -18.40 -14.13 11.45
N ILE A 434 -18.64 -15.34 11.95
CA ILE A 434 -19.17 -15.65 13.28
C ILE A 434 -18.28 -16.64 14.07
N GLY A 435 -17.33 -17.30 13.39
CA GLY A 435 -16.38 -18.23 14.00
C GLY A 435 -14.94 -17.96 13.55
N TYR A 436 -13.99 -18.38 14.39
CA TYR A 436 -12.56 -18.28 14.14
C TYR A 436 -11.85 -19.55 14.60
N ASP A 437 -11.17 -20.23 13.67
CA ASP A 437 -10.34 -21.42 13.96
C ASP A 437 -11.11 -22.54 14.71
N GLY A 438 -12.40 -22.69 14.42
CA GLY A 438 -13.28 -23.68 15.05
C GLY A 438 -13.93 -23.26 16.37
N ASP A 439 -13.58 -22.07 16.89
CA ASP A 439 -14.14 -21.48 18.11
C ASP A 439 -14.91 -20.18 17.81
N GLU A 440 -15.51 -19.58 18.83
CA GLU A 440 -16.08 -18.24 18.73
C GLU A 440 -15.02 -17.18 18.42
N ILE A 441 -15.43 -16.11 17.74
CA ILE A 441 -14.54 -14.98 17.46
C ILE A 441 -14.14 -14.33 18.80
N PRO A 442 -12.85 -14.14 19.09
CA PRO A 442 -12.44 -13.40 20.27
C PRO A 442 -12.92 -11.95 20.22
N ILE A 443 -13.29 -11.34 21.37
CA ILE A 443 -13.76 -9.94 21.43
C ILE A 443 -12.82 -8.98 20.68
N LYS A 444 -11.50 -9.11 20.85
CA LYS A 444 -10.52 -8.26 20.13
C LYS A 444 -10.60 -8.36 18.61
N ASN A 445 -11.06 -9.50 18.09
CA ASN A 445 -11.17 -9.80 16.67
C ASN A 445 -12.53 -9.39 16.09
N GLY A 446 -13.48 -8.97 16.93
CA GLY A 446 -14.78 -8.44 16.51
C GLY A 446 -15.97 -9.31 16.89
N ALA A 447 -15.97 -9.96 18.05
CA ALA A 447 -17.08 -10.80 18.51
C ALA A 447 -18.41 -10.02 18.64
N PRO A 448 -19.58 -10.67 18.50
CA PRO A 448 -19.76 -12.06 18.05
C PRO A 448 -19.64 -12.18 16.53
N MET A 449 -19.64 -11.04 15.82
CA MET A 449 -19.73 -10.99 14.37
C MET A 449 -18.90 -9.87 13.77
N ARG A 450 -18.20 -10.18 12.67
CA ARG A 450 -17.40 -9.21 11.91
C ARG A 450 -17.58 -9.31 10.41
N LEU A 451 -17.32 -8.21 9.71
CA LEU A 451 -17.09 -8.22 8.28
C LEU A 451 -15.65 -8.71 7.99
N ARG A 452 -15.53 -9.45 6.90
CA ARG A 452 -14.29 -9.86 6.24
C ARG A 452 -14.39 -9.46 4.77
N LEU A 453 -13.65 -8.43 4.40
CA LEU A 453 -13.61 -7.89 3.04
C LEU A 453 -12.25 -8.18 2.42
N GLU A 454 -12.14 -9.34 1.80
CA GLU A 454 -10.83 -9.92 1.49
C GLU A 454 -10.11 -9.23 0.33
N THR A 455 -10.79 -8.47 -0.52
CA THR A 455 -10.16 -7.70 -1.62
C THR A 455 -9.59 -6.35 -1.16
N SER A 456 -9.74 -6.01 0.11
CA SER A 456 -9.45 -4.69 0.67
C SER A 456 -8.55 -4.76 1.91
N THR A 457 -8.09 -3.60 2.38
CA THR A 457 -7.28 -3.54 3.60
C THR A 457 -8.12 -3.76 4.86
N GLY A 458 -7.44 -4.09 5.95
CA GLY A 458 -8.04 -4.65 7.14
C GLY A 458 -8.99 -3.76 7.92
N PHE A 459 -8.89 -2.43 7.80
CA PHE A 459 -9.82 -1.53 8.49
C PHE A 459 -11.24 -1.62 7.88
N ARG A 460 -11.31 -1.80 6.55
CA ARG A 460 -12.56 -2.02 5.80
C ARG A 460 -13.32 -3.28 6.23
N SER A 461 -12.64 -4.19 6.93
CA SER A 461 -13.25 -5.38 7.53
C SER A 461 -13.76 -5.05 8.94
N ALA A 462 -14.88 -4.32 9.00
CA ALA A 462 -15.51 -3.83 10.22
C ALA A 462 -15.70 -4.93 11.29
N LYS A 463 -15.60 -4.55 12.56
CA LYS A 463 -15.73 -5.42 13.74
C LYS A 463 -16.95 -5.02 14.57
N TRP A 464 -17.41 -5.92 15.44
CA TRP A 464 -18.48 -5.63 16.40
C TRP A 464 -19.71 -5.11 15.70
N LEU A 465 -20.19 -5.89 14.74
CA LEU A 465 -21.28 -5.50 13.85
C LEU A 465 -22.52 -5.15 14.66
N ASP A 466 -23.18 -4.07 14.25
CA ASP A 466 -24.48 -3.63 14.78
C ASP A 466 -25.57 -3.98 13.77
N ARG A 467 -25.44 -3.47 12.54
CA ARG A 467 -26.40 -3.72 11.45
C ARG A 467 -25.76 -3.61 10.07
N ILE A 468 -26.47 -4.11 9.07
CA ILE A 468 -26.14 -3.99 7.65
C ILE A 468 -27.25 -3.22 6.94
N GLU A 469 -26.88 -2.24 6.12
CA GLU A 469 -27.81 -1.44 5.34
C GLU A 469 -27.40 -1.45 3.86
N VAL A 470 -28.33 -1.80 2.97
CA VAL A 470 -28.15 -1.59 1.53
C VAL A 470 -28.61 -0.18 1.21
N VAL A 471 -27.84 0.57 0.45
CA VAL A 471 -28.16 1.97 0.13
C VAL A 471 -28.02 2.24 -1.36
N ASN A 472 -28.75 3.25 -1.85
CA ASN A 472 -28.57 3.78 -3.20
C ASN A 472 -27.58 4.96 -3.23
N ARG A 473 -27.26 5.55 -2.07
CA ARG A 473 -26.31 6.65 -1.90
C ARG A 473 -25.51 6.51 -0.61
N PHE A 474 -24.23 6.17 -0.73
CA PHE A 474 -23.31 6.14 0.42
C PHE A 474 -22.82 7.54 0.83
N ASP A 475 -22.85 8.51 -0.07
CA ASP A 475 -22.25 9.84 0.07
C ASP A 475 -23.02 10.79 1.01
N ILE A 476 -24.17 10.35 1.51
CA ILE A 476 -24.97 11.04 2.55
C ILE A 476 -24.75 10.46 3.95
N ILE A 477 -23.92 9.43 4.08
CA ILE A 477 -23.64 8.74 5.34
C ILE A 477 -22.31 9.24 5.88
N GLY A 478 -22.29 9.60 7.17
CA GLY A 478 -21.13 10.22 7.81
C GLY A 478 -20.77 11.53 7.10
N ASN A 479 -19.49 11.71 6.76
CA ASN A 479 -19.02 12.85 5.97
C ASN A 479 -18.99 12.55 4.46
N GLY A 480 -19.61 11.45 4.02
CA GLY A 480 -19.80 11.11 2.62
C GLY A 480 -18.57 10.54 1.91
N MET A 481 -17.52 10.15 2.65
CA MET A 481 -16.28 9.62 2.05
C MET A 481 -16.25 8.10 1.96
N GLY A 482 -17.17 7.41 2.63
CA GLY A 482 -17.42 5.98 2.46
C GLY A 482 -16.97 5.08 3.61
N GLY A 483 -16.59 5.65 4.75
CA GLY A 483 -16.22 4.93 5.96
C GLY A 483 -15.57 5.86 6.97
N PHE A 484 -15.36 5.38 8.20
CA PHE A 484 -14.80 6.19 9.28
C PHE A 484 -13.42 6.75 8.93
N PHE A 485 -12.52 5.94 8.41
CA PHE A 485 -11.14 6.35 8.10
C PHE A 485 -11.04 7.18 6.82
N GLU A 486 -11.93 6.96 5.87
CA GLU A 486 -12.10 7.81 4.69
C GLU A 486 -12.57 9.21 5.08
N ASP A 487 -13.46 9.30 6.08
CA ASP A 487 -14.01 10.55 6.60
C ASP A 487 -13.00 11.35 7.42
N THR A 488 -12.14 10.68 8.20
CA THR A 488 -11.31 11.31 9.25
C THR A 488 -9.83 11.38 8.91
N ASP A 489 -9.28 10.39 8.19
CA ASP A 489 -7.82 10.20 8.05
C ASP A 489 -7.34 10.16 6.59
N SER A 490 -8.17 10.63 5.63
CA SER A 490 -7.85 10.67 4.20
C SER A 490 -7.49 9.29 3.60
N TYR A 491 -8.17 8.23 4.02
CA TYR A 491 -8.03 6.94 3.37
C TYR A 491 -8.79 6.90 2.04
N ASP A 492 -8.21 6.21 1.05
CA ASP A 492 -8.92 5.85 -0.17
C ASP A 492 -10.14 4.96 0.12
N ARG A 493 -11.29 5.16 -0.51
CA ARG A 493 -12.46 4.31 -0.29
C ARG A 493 -12.30 2.85 -0.73
N LEU A 494 -11.59 2.58 -1.84
CA LEU A 494 -11.52 1.20 -2.35
C LEU A 494 -10.41 0.39 -1.69
N GLN A 495 -9.35 1.02 -1.17
CA GLN A 495 -8.23 0.35 -0.46
C GLN A 495 -7.69 -0.94 -1.12
N MET A 496 -7.82 -1.06 -2.43
CA MET A 496 -7.39 -2.23 -3.17
C MET A 496 -5.91 -2.19 -3.51
N LEU A 497 -5.21 -1.06 -3.33
CA LEU A 497 -3.78 -0.86 -3.60
C LEU A 497 -2.94 -0.80 -2.33
#